data_AF-A0A0G0RE07-F1
#
_entry.id   AF-A0A0G0RE07-F1
#
_cell.length_a   1.000
_cell.length_b   1.000
_cell.length_c   1.000
_cell.angle_alpha   90.00
_cell.angle_beta   90.00
_cell.angle_gamma   90.00
#
_symmetry.space_group_name_H-M   'P 1'
#
loop_
_entity.id
_entity.type
_entity.pdbx_description
1 polymer ?
#
loop_
_entity_poly.entity_id
_entity_poly.type
_entity_poly.pdbx_seq_one_letter_code
_entity_poly.pdbx_strand_id
1 'polypeptide(L)'
;MSPKLTIIERLRLLRRVLEAHESVTQVCKDAGISRVLFYKWLRRYKDYKSFSNIAKKQTDKDFLVSAVSPLKGKIAIRPHYELNTRIFAVQDVLNGKKTVTTVCREFNISKTIFYRWLKRYQQAGYLSKDQFNEHAAINALEDKKPFISRYVGQVDKKYEDLILDAVEHYPQLSSHKLVKILPYVGNRPVVGHHGVQNVLRRFNLNTYERRLQYAQQLKRTQFVFTPFLAKLISFIIYMFSLPLKVRNRLLAFGIAFLVPLGFSIVLLGIFEYAKFIIRAPALPITLGYIFATFALLFGGLFFLYSAKYYITILIVLLFSRKSFSTDGSKQKTDYNAKNLGLTPDVSGIKLDRHPFVSIL
;
A
#
# COMPACT_ATOMS: atom_id res chain seq x y z
N MET A 1 9.49 -35.18 -54.53
CA MET A 1 8.82 -34.14 -53.71
C MET A 1 7.92 -33.33 -54.64
N SER A 2 6.64 -33.14 -54.31
CA SER A 2 5.79 -32.25 -55.11
C SER A 2 6.28 -30.80 -54.97
N PRO A 3 6.43 -30.05 -56.09
CA PRO A 3 6.91 -28.69 -56.03
C PRO A 3 5.93 -27.83 -55.21
N LYS A 4 6.46 -27.06 -54.25
CA LYS A 4 5.66 -26.10 -53.47
C LYS A 4 5.37 -24.88 -54.34
N LEU A 5 4.47 -25.02 -55.29
CA LEU A 5 3.99 -23.91 -56.11
C LEU A 5 3.35 -22.85 -55.21
N THR A 6 3.73 -21.59 -55.45
CA THR A 6 3.18 -20.40 -54.81
C THR A 6 1.72 -20.20 -55.22
N ILE A 7 0.98 -19.38 -54.47
CA ILE A 7 -0.44 -19.12 -54.76
C ILE A 7 -0.62 -18.44 -56.13
N ILE A 8 0.30 -17.54 -56.49
CA ILE A 8 0.28 -16.83 -57.77
C ILE A 8 0.47 -17.82 -58.93
N GLU A 9 1.40 -18.76 -58.79
CA GLU A 9 1.62 -19.82 -59.78
C GLU A 9 0.39 -20.72 -59.92
N ARG A 10 -0.25 -21.12 -58.81
CA ARG A 10 -1.48 -21.92 -58.84
C ARG A 10 -2.61 -21.20 -59.57
N LEU A 11 -2.76 -19.89 -59.34
CA LEU A 11 -3.74 -19.06 -60.04
C LEU A 11 -3.47 -18.99 -61.54
N ARG A 12 -2.20 -18.80 -61.93
CA ARG A 12 -1.79 -18.79 -63.34
C ARG A 12 -2.16 -20.12 -64.02
N LEU A 13 -1.93 -21.25 -63.37
CA LEU A 13 -2.29 -22.57 -63.91
C LEU A 13 -3.81 -22.78 -64.02
N LEU A 14 -4.59 -22.29 -63.06
CA LEU A 14 -6.06 -22.36 -63.14
C LEU A 14 -6.62 -21.51 -64.28
N ARG A 15 -6.06 -20.32 -64.52
CA ARG A 15 -6.46 -19.44 -65.64
C ARG A 15 -6.12 -20.05 -67.00
N ARG A 16 -4.96 -20.69 -67.17
CA ARG A 16 -4.62 -21.43 -68.41
C ARG A 16 -5.71 -22.43 -68.81
N VAL A 17 -6.28 -23.15 -67.84
CA VAL A 17 -7.34 -24.12 -68.11
C VAL A 17 -8.71 -23.48 -68.30
N LEU A 18 -9.05 -22.46 -67.50
CA LEU A 18 -10.40 -21.88 -67.50
C LEU A 18 -10.63 -20.82 -68.59
N GLU A 19 -9.63 -19.99 -68.83
CA GLU A 19 -9.71 -18.82 -69.73
C GLU A 19 -9.08 -19.12 -71.09
N ALA A 20 -7.90 -19.78 -71.11
CA ALA A 20 -7.21 -20.15 -72.35
C ALA A 20 -7.60 -21.55 -72.86
N HIS A 21 -8.51 -22.24 -72.17
CA HIS A 21 -9.05 -23.56 -72.53
C HIS A 21 -8.00 -24.66 -72.76
N GLU A 22 -6.83 -24.56 -72.13
CA GLU A 22 -5.80 -25.59 -72.23
C GLU A 22 -6.21 -26.90 -71.52
N SER A 23 -5.70 -28.04 -72.01
CA SER A 23 -6.00 -29.33 -71.40
C SER A 23 -5.37 -29.45 -69.99
N VAL A 24 -6.18 -29.87 -69.00
CA VAL A 24 -5.74 -30.06 -67.61
C VAL A 24 -4.53 -30.99 -67.52
N THR A 25 -4.50 -32.03 -68.37
CA THR A 25 -3.42 -33.01 -68.40
C THR A 25 -2.10 -32.35 -68.82
N GLN A 26 -2.13 -31.47 -69.83
CA GLN A 26 -0.93 -30.77 -70.30
C GLN A 26 -0.43 -29.79 -69.23
N VAL A 27 -1.32 -28.95 -68.69
CA VAL A 27 -0.97 -27.97 -67.66
C VAL A 27 -0.39 -28.64 -66.40
N CYS A 28 -0.91 -29.80 -66.00
CA CYS A 28 -0.38 -30.55 -64.86
C CYS A 28 0.99 -31.17 -65.14
N LYS A 29 1.22 -31.66 -66.37
CA LYS A 29 2.49 -32.24 -66.79
C LYS A 29 3.58 -31.16 -66.85
N ASP A 30 3.29 -30.01 -67.46
CA ASP A 30 4.20 -28.87 -67.55
C ASP A 30 4.61 -28.34 -66.17
N ALA A 31 3.67 -28.29 -65.23
CA ALA A 31 3.92 -27.77 -63.88
C ALA A 31 4.43 -28.82 -62.88
N GLY A 32 4.61 -30.09 -63.30
CA GLY A 32 5.07 -31.16 -62.43
C GLY A 32 4.12 -31.45 -61.24
N ILE A 33 2.80 -31.31 -61.45
CA ILE A 33 1.78 -31.53 -60.40
C ILE A 33 0.81 -32.64 -60.77
N SER A 34 0.23 -33.28 -59.74
CA SER A 34 -0.78 -34.30 -59.98
C SER A 34 -2.13 -33.67 -60.35
N ARG A 35 -2.83 -34.30 -61.30
CA ARG A 35 -4.19 -33.89 -61.71
C ARG A 35 -5.16 -33.84 -60.52
N VAL A 36 -5.04 -34.77 -59.57
CA VAL A 36 -5.87 -34.80 -58.35
C VAL A 36 -5.67 -33.53 -57.52
N LEU A 37 -4.42 -33.06 -57.38
CA LEU A 37 -4.11 -31.84 -56.66
C LEU A 37 -4.68 -30.61 -57.39
N PHE A 38 -4.53 -30.58 -58.72
CA PHE A 38 -5.11 -29.53 -59.55
C PHE A 38 -6.63 -29.46 -59.46
N TYR A 39 -7.35 -30.59 -59.55
CA TYR A 39 -8.80 -30.62 -59.41
C TYR A 39 -9.26 -30.22 -58.00
N LYS A 40 -8.49 -30.53 -56.95
CA LYS A 40 -8.77 -30.00 -55.60
C LYS A 40 -8.67 -28.48 -55.57
N TRP A 41 -7.72 -27.88 -56.29
CA TRP A 41 -7.63 -26.41 -56.41
C TRP A 41 -8.78 -25.85 -57.25
N LEU A 42 -9.10 -26.48 -58.38
CA LEU A 42 -10.17 -26.07 -59.28
C LEU A 42 -11.54 -26.13 -58.61
N ARG A 43 -11.83 -27.19 -57.84
CA ARG A 43 -13.06 -27.30 -57.04
C ARG A 43 -13.15 -26.15 -56.05
N ARG A 44 -12.09 -25.91 -55.27
CA ARG A 44 -12.03 -24.77 -54.34
C ARG A 44 -12.15 -23.41 -55.03
N TYR A 45 -11.65 -23.29 -56.26
CA TYR A 45 -11.76 -22.09 -57.08
C TYR A 45 -13.20 -21.85 -57.54
N LYS A 46 -13.93 -22.90 -57.93
CA LYS A 46 -15.33 -22.81 -58.36
C LYS A 46 -16.29 -22.58 -57.20
N ASP A 47 -16.02 -23.20 -56.04
CA ASP A 47 -16.86 -23.09 -54.84
C ASP A 47 -16.79 -21.69 -54.21
N TYR A 48 -15.69 -20.95 -54.42
CA TYR A 48 -15.53 -19.57 -53.96
C TYR A 48 -15.60 -18.61 -55.14
N LYS A 49 -16.77 -18.01 -55.41
CA LYS A 49 -16.90 -16.91 -56.35
C LYS A 49 -15.90 -15.79 -55.99
N SER A 50 -14.86 -15.64 -56.82
CA SER A 50 -13.76 -14.66 -56.75
C SER A 50 -12.68 -14.91 -55.68
N PHE A 51 -11.44 -15.06 -56.16
CA PHE A 51 -10.20 -15.28 -55.40
C PHE A 51 -9.68 -14.03 -54.65
N SER A 52 -10.46 -12.96 -54.51
CA SER A 52 -10.07 -11.75 -53.76
C SER A 52 -9.72 -12.05 -52.29
N ASN A 53 -10.27 -13.13 -51.74
CA ASN A 53 -10.05 -13.53 -50.36
C ASN A 53 -8.78 -14.35 -50.11
N ILE A 54 -8.11 -14.90 -51.14
CA ILE A 54 -6.89 -15.69 -50.93
C ILE A 54 -5.64 -14.81 -50.89
N ALA A 55 -5.60 -13.72 -51.65
CA ALA A 55 -4.60 -12.67 -51.48
C ALA A 55 -4.70 -12.03 -50.09
N LYS A 56 -5.93 -11.70 -49.65
CA LYS A 56 -6.21 -11.30 -48.25
C LYS A 56 -5.79 -12.35 -47.22
N LYS A 57 -5.91 -13.64 -47.54
CA LYS A 57 -5.51 -14.72 -46.63
C LYS A 57 -3.99 -14.86 -46.48
N GLN A 58 -3.19 -14.38 -47.44
CA GLN A 58 -1.72 -14.36 -47.33
C GLN A 58 -1.28 -13.18 -46.44
N THR A 59 -1.86 -11.99 -46.64
CA THR A 59 -1.69 -10.84 -45.74
C THR A 59 -2.19 -11.13 -44.33
N ASP A 60 -3.34 -11.80 -44.20
CA ASP A 60 -3.85 -12.27 -42.91
C ASP A 60 -2.97 -13.40 -42.35
N LYS A 61 -2.26 -14.20 -43.14
CA LYS A 61 -1.36 -15.23 -42.60
C LYS A 61 -0.10 -14.58 -42.02
N ASP A 62 0.45 -13.57 -42.69
CA ASP A 62 1.59 -12.81 -42.19
C ASP A 62 1.19 -11.96 -40.97
N PHE A 63 -0.06 -11.48 -40.92
CA PHE A 63 -0.66 -10.81 -39.76
C PHE A 63 -1.07 -11.78 -38.63
N LEU A 64 -1.48 -13.01 -38.94
CA LEU A 64 -1.80 -14.04 -37.96
C LEU A 64 -0.54 -14.73 -37.42
N VAL A 65 0.57 -14.73 -38.15
CA VAL A 65 1.87 -15.20 -37.65
C VAL A 65 2.43 -14.28 -36.55
N SER A 66 2.03 -13.00 -36.51
CA SER A 66 2.29 -12.13 -35.35
C SER A 66 1.26 -12.28 -34.22
N ALA A 67 0.11 -12.92 -34.47
CA ALA A 67 -1.00 -13.08 -33.51
C ALA A 67 -1.18 -14.51 -32.94
N VAL A 68 -0.57 -15.54 -33.55
CA VAL A 68 -0.61 -16.91 -33.04
C VAL A 68 0.60 -17.14 -32.15
N SER A 69 0.36 -17.87 -31.05
CA SER A 69 1.38 -18.35 -30.11
C SER A 69 2.71 -18.66 -30.79
N PRO A 70 3.83 -18.24 -30.18
CA PRO A 70 5.13 -18.22 -30.82
C PRO A 70 5.46 -19.63 -31.34
N LEU A 71 6.21 -19.68 -32.44
CA LEU A 71 6.83 -20.93 -32.91
C LEU A 71 7.44 -21.66 -31.72
N LYS A 72 7.13 -22.96 -31.58
CA LYS A 72 7.64 -23.83 -30.49
C LYS A 72 9.15 -23.61 -30.34
N GLY A 73 9.58 -23.04 -29.22
CA GLY A 73 10.98 -22.70 -28.94
C GLY A 73 11.36 -21.21 -28.99
N LYS A 74 10.45 -20.31 -29.41
CA LYS A 74 10.63 -18.85 -29.26
C LYS A 74 9.78 -18.35 -28.09
N ILE A 75 10.36 -17.57 -27.17
CA ILE A 75 9.59 -16.90 -26.12
C ILE A 75 8.72 -15.85 -26.83
N ALA A 76 7.39 -16.01 -26.81
CA ALA A 76 6.52 -14.93 -27.25
C ALA A 76 6.70 -13.79 -26.25
N ILE A 77 7.23 -12.69 -26.75
CA ILE A 77 7.05 -11.40 -26.11
C ILE A 77 5.53 -11.20 -26.09
N ARG A 78 4.94 -11.16 -24.89
CA ARG A 78 3.51 -10.92 -24.75
C ARG A 78 3.20 -9.59 -25.47
N PRO A 79 2.17 -9.52 -26.32
CA PRO A 79 1.81 -8.26 -26.96
C PRO A 79 1.54 -7.24 -25.87
N HIS A 80 2.33 -6.16 -25.86
CA HIS A 80 2.11 -5.02 -24.99
C HIS A 80 1.05 -4.14 -25.64
N TYR A 81 -0.12 -4.05 -25.02
CA TYR A 81 -1.21 -3.20 -25.49
C TYR A 81 -1.10 -1.83 -24.81
N GLU A 82 -1.00 -0.76 -25.57
CA GLU A 82 -1.00 0.59 -25.02
C GLU A 82 -2.30 0.90 -24.27
N LEU A 83 -2.24 1.78 -23.26
CA LEU A 83 -3.39 2.13 -22.43
C LEU A 83 -4.58 2.63 -23.26
N ASN A 84 -4.32 3.50 -24.24
CA ASN A 84 -5.34 4.07 -25.13
C ASN A 84 -6.09 2.98 -25.89
N THR A 85 -5.39 1.97 -26.40
CA THR A 85 -6.00 0.80 -27.06
C THR A 85 -6.94 0.05 -26.15
N ARG A 86 -6.59 -0.11 -24.86
CA ARG A 86 -7.44 -0.77 -23.87
C ARG A 86 -8.71 0.04 -23.61
N ILE A 87 -8.57 1.35 -23.47
CA ILE A 87 -9.68 2.29 -23.23
C ILE A 87 -10.64 2.25 -24.41
N PHE A 88 -10.16 2.46 -25.65
CA PHE A 88 -10.99 2.45 -26.84
C PHE A 88 -11.72 1.12 -27.03
N ALA A 89 -11.02 0.00 -26.84
CA ALA A 89 -11.63 -1.32 -26.96
C ALA A 89 -12.80 -1.50 -25.97
N VAL A 90 -12.63 -1.09 -24.71
CA VAL A 90 -13.67 -1.20 -23.67
C VAL A 90 -14.84 -0.24 -23.95
N GLN A 91 -14.55 1.02 -24.28
CA GLN A 91 -15.57 2.04 -24.57
C GLN A 91 -16.40 1.71 -25.83
N ASP A 92 -15.79 1.20 -26.90
CA ASP A 92 -16.51 0.81 -28.13
C ASP A 92 -17.57 -0.28 -27.87
N VAL A 93 -17.27 -1.20 -26.94
CA VAL A 93 -18.22 -2.25 -26.54
C VAL A 93 -19.28 -1.71 -25.58
N LEU A 94 -18.89 -0.93 -24.57
CA LEU A 94 -19.83 -0.38 -23.57
C LEU A 94 -20.84 0.60 -24.19
N ASN A 95 -20.40 1.38 -25.17
CA ASN A 95 -21.27 2.31 -25.91
C ASN A 95 -22.15 1.61 -26.96
N GLY A 96 -22.07 0.27 -27.09
CA GLY A 96 -22.82 -0.49 -28.08
C GLY A 96 -22.40 -0.26 -29.54
N LYS A 97 -21.29 0.43 -29.80
CA LYS A 97 -20.81 0.74 -31.15
C LYS A 97 -20.38 -0.52 -31.90
N LYS A 98 -19.74 -1.47 -31.22
CA LYS A 98 -19.18 -2.69 -31.81
C LYS A 98 -19.40 -3.89 -30.90
N THR A 99 -19.50 -5.08 -31.50
CA THR A 99 -19.51 -6.33 -30.73
C THR A 99 -18.12 -6.65 -30.19
N VAL A 100 -18.05 -7.38 -29.07
CA VAL A 100 -16.78 -7.87 -28.49
C VAL A 100 -15.93 -8.61 -29.52
N THR A 101 -16.56 -9.42 -30.39
CA THR A 101 -15.83 -10.18 -31.41
C THR A 101 -15.21 -9.26 -32.47
N THR A 102 -15.90 -8.19 -32.85
CA THR A 102 -15.39 -7.19 -33.79
C THR A 102 -14.19 -6.46 -33.20
N VAL A 103 -14.32 -5.92 -31.98
CA VAL A 103 -13.26 -5.20 -31.27
C VAL A 103 -12.02 -6.09 -31.06
N CYS A 104 -12.21 -7.33 -30.61
CA CYS A 104 -11.09 -8.26 -30.41
C CYS A 104 -10.32 -8.56 -31.71
N ARG A 105 -11.02 -8.63 -32.85
CA ARG A 105 -10.39 -8.84 -34.17
C ARG A 105 -9.64 -7.58 -34.64
N GLU A 106 -10.28 -6.43 -34.53
CA GLU A 106 -9.75 -5.14 -34.99
C GLU A 106 -8.47 -4.75 -34.24
N PHE A 107 -8.46 -4.89 -32.92
CA PHE A 107 -7.31 -4.53 -32.08
C PHE A 107 -6.34 -5.69 -31.84
N ASN A 108 -6.57 -6.86 -32.47
CA ASN A 108 -5.77 -8.07 -32.26
C ASN A 108 -5.63 -8.47 -30.77
N ILE A 109 -6.75 -8.46 -30.04
CA ILE A 109 -6.82 -8.80 -28.61
C ILE A 109 -7.52 -10.15 -28.44
N SER A 110 -6.96 -11.03 -27.60
CA SER A 110 -7.71 -12.24 -27.22
C SER A 110 -8.94 -11.88 -26.39
N LYS A 111 -10.08 -12.56 -26.64
CA LYS A 111 -11.33 -12.35 -25.87
C LYS A 111 -11.11 -12.45 -24.36
N THR A 112 -10.25 -13.36 -23.91
CA THR A 112 -9.87 -13.53 -22.51
C THR A 112 -9.17 -12.31 -21.89
N ILE A 113 -8.30 -11.63 -22.65
CA ILE A 113 -7.67 -10.38 -22.20
C ILE A 113 -8.69 -9.26 -22.16
N PHE A 114 -9.52 -9.14 -23.20
CA PHE A 114 -10.59 -8.15 -23.26
C PHE A 114 -11.55 -8.26 -22.07
N TYR A 115 -12.08 -9.45 -21.78
CA TYR A 115 -12.97 -9.65 -20.64
C TYR A 115 -12.29 -9.36 -19.29
N ARG A 116 -10.98 -9.60 -19.17
CA ARG A 116 -10.21 -9.23 -17.98
C ARG A 116 -10.14 -7.72 -17.81
N TRP A 117 -9.94 -6.97 -18.89
CA TRP A 117 -9.95 -5.50 -18.87
C TRP A 117 -11.35 -4.97 -18.55
N LEU A 118 -12.38 -5.48 -19.23
CA LEU A 118 -13.77 -5.09 -18.98
C LEU A 118 -14.17 -5.30 -17.51
N LYS A 119 -13.83 -6.47 -16.95
CA LYS A 119 -14.07 -6.77 -15.53
C LYS A 119 -13.35 -5.79 -14.61
N ARG A 120 -12.06 -5.51 -14.85
CA ARG A 120 -11.28 -4.55 -14.06
C ARG A 120 -11.86 -3.13 -14.14
N TYR A 121 -12.23 -2.70 -15.35
CA TYR A 121 -12.81 -1.39 -15.61
C TYR A 121 -14.12 -1.21 -14.84
N GLN A 122 -15.04 -2.18 -14.92
CA GLN A 122 -16.30 -2.15 -14.18
C GLN A 122 -16.06 -2.20 -12.66
N GLN A 123 -15.24 -3.13 -12.17
CA GLN A 123 -14.98 -3.27 -10.73
C GLN A 123 -14.35 -2.04 -10.08
N ALA A 124 -13.47 -1.34 -10.79
CA ALA A 124 -12.86 -0.12 -10.27
C ALA A 124 -13.73 1.13 -10.48
N GLY A 125 -14.57 1.14 -11.51
CA GLY A 125 -15.45 2.26 -11.81
C GLY A 125 -16.66 2.36 -10.90
N TYR A 126 -17.30 1.26 -10.50
CA TYR A 126 -18.47 1.31 -9.62
C TYR A 126 -18.05 1.43 -8.14
N LEU A 127 -18.23 2.62 -7.57
CA LEU A 127 -18.05 2.88 -6.12
C LEU A 127 -19.28 2.42 -5.32
N SER A 128 -20.47 2.59 -5.91
CA SER A 128 -21.77 2.17 -5.42
C SER A 128 -22.63 1.72 -6.61
N LYS A 129 -23.83 1.17 -6.38
CA LYS A 129 -24.71 0.72 -7.48
C LYS A 129 -25.02 1.82 -8.50
N ASP A 130 -25.05 3.07 -8.05
CA ASP A 130 -25.54 4.21 -8.86
C ASP A 130 -24.42 5.19 -9.25
N GLN A 131 -23.21 5.04 -8.71
CA GLN A 131 -22.11 5.98 -8.95
C GLN A 131 -20.93 5.32 -9.68
N PHE A 132 -20.72 5.74 -10.93
CA PHE A 132 -19.59 5.35 -11.76
C PHE A 132 -18.50 6.43 -11.76
N ASN A 133 -17.28 6.05 -11.40
CA ASN A 133 -16.08 6.88 -11.43
C ASN A 133 -15.19 6.47 -12.60
N GLU A 134 -15.25 7.25 -13.69
CA GLU A 134 -14.49 6.97 -14.91
C GLU A 134 -12.97 7.02 -14.70
N HIS A 135 -12.47 7.96 -13.89
CA HIS A 135 -11.03 8.06 -13.59
C HIS A 135 -10.49 6.79 -12.90
N ALA A 136 -11.24 6.24 -11.94
CA ALA A 136 -10.86 5.01 -11.27
C ALA A 136 -10.87 3.80 -12.22
N ALA A 137 -11.85 3.75 -13.13
CA ALA A 137 -11.96 2.72 -14.16
C ALA A 137 -10.79 2.75 -15.15
N ILE A 138 -10.41 3.95 -15.63
CA ILE A 138 -9.25 4.16 -16.51
C ILE A 138 -7.94 3.76 -15.82
N ASN A 139 -7.72 4.20 -14.58
CA ASN A 139 -6.54 3.85 -13.79
C ASN A 139 -6.42 2.34 -13.53
N ALA A 140 -7.52 1.57 -13.58
CA ALA A 140 -7.49 0.13 -13.43
C ALA A 140 -7.02 -0.62 -14.68
N LEU A 141 -7.03 0.04 -15.85
CA LEU A 141 -6.52 -0.51 -17.10
C LEU A 141 -5.01 -0.33 -17.27
N GLU A 142 -4.39 0.53 -16.47
CA GLU A 142 -2.94 0.74 -16.46
C GLU A 142 -2.18 -0.53 -16.02
N ASP A 143 -0.97 -0.68 -16.54
CA ASP A 143 -0.06 -1.74 -16.11
C ASP A 143 0.47 -1.44 -14.72
N LYS A 144 -0.07 -2.16 -13.72
CA LYS A 144 0.42 -2.08 -12.35
C LYS A 144 1.61 -3.01 -12.18
N LYS A 145 2.74 -2.46 -11.73
CA LYS A 145 3.81 -3.28 -11.16
C LYS A 145 3.27 -3.98 -9.92
N PRO A 146 3.54 -5.29 -9.73
CA PRO A 146 3.12 -5.97 -8.53
C PRO A 146 3.71 -5.24 -7.32
N PHE A 147 2.85 -4.88 -6.36
CA PHE A 147 3.32 -4.38 -5.08
C PHE A 147 3.90 -5.56 -4.31
N ILE A 148 5.23 -5.59 -4.20
CA ILE A 148 5.96 -6.61 -3.44
C ILE A 148 6.28 -6.00 -2.09
N SER A 149 5.54 -6.39 -1.04
CA SER A 149 5.79 -5.93 0.33
C SER A 149 7.16 -6.39 0.86
N ARG A 150 7.59 -7.58 0.44
CA ARG A 150 8.87 -8.18 0.81
C ARG A 150 9.40 -9.07 -0.31
N TYR A 151 10.68 -8.91 -0.64
CA TYR A 151 11.34 -9.79 -1.61
C TYR A 151 11.69 -11.14 -0.99
N VAL A 152 11.59 -12.21 -1.78
CA VAL A 152 12.08 -13.54 -1.38
C VAL A 152 13.57 -13.42 -1.05
N GLY A 153 13.97 -13.86 0.15
CA GLY A 153 15.35 -13.73 0.65
C GLY A 153 15.70 -12.39 1.31
N GLN A 154 14.74 -11.46 1.44
CA GLN A 154 14.92 -10.29 2.29
C GLN A 154 15.02 -10.71 3.77
N VAL A 155 15.91 -10.05 4.51
CA VAL A 155 16.12 -10.27 5.95
C VAL A 155 14.79 -10.15 6.71
N ASP A 156 14.56 -11.11 7.61
CA ASP A 156 13.35 -11.13 8.43
C ASP A 156 13.23 -9.95 9.37
N LYS A 157 12.00 -9.58 9.74
CA LYS A 157 11.72 -8.30 10.41
C LYS A 157 12.40 -8.28 11.78
N LYS A 158 12.32 -9.40 12.49
CA LYS A 158 13.03 -9.63 13.75
C LYS A 158 14.53 -9.33 13.66
N TYR A 159 15.19 -9.74 12.58
CA TYR A 159 16.63 -9.53 12.42
C TYR A 159 16.97 -8.15 11.88
N GLU A 160 16.07 -7.55 11.10
CA GLU A 160 16.13 -6.13 10.72
C GLU A 160 16.11 -5.25 11.96
N ASP A 161 15.20 -5.50 12.91
CA ASP A 161 15.10 -4.77 14.17
C ASP A 161 16.38 -4.91 15.01
N LEU A 162 16.98 -6.11 15.08
CA LEU A 162 18.28 -6.32 15.76
C LEU A 162 19.43 -5.53 15.10
N ILE A 163 19.41 -5.39 13.77
CA ILE A 163 20.41 -4.59 13.06
C ILE A 163 20.22 -3.11 13.37
N LEU A 164 18.98 -2.63 13.42
CA LEU A 164 18.68 -1.23 13.74
C LEU A 164 19.02 -0.90 15.20
N ASP A 165 18.74 -1.80 16.13
CA ASP A 165 19.13 -1.71 17.53
C ASP A 165 20.67 -1.66 17.69
N ALA A 166 21.38 -2.51 16.95
CA ALA A 166 22.85 -2.47 16.90
C ALA A 166 23.39 -1.14 16.34
N VAL A 167 22.69 -0.52 15.38
CA VAL A 167 23.04 0.80 14.82
C VAL A 167 22.76 1.92 15.83
N GLU A 168 21.69 1.83 16.60
CA GLU A 168 21.35 2.79 17.65
C GLU A 168 22.46 2.85 18.72
N HIS A 169 22.95 1.68 19.15
CA HIS A 169 23.98 1.57 20.18
C HIS A 169 25.39 1.84 19.65
N TYR A 170 25.68 1.46 18.41
CA TYR A 170 27.03 1.51 17.84
C TYR A 170 27.07 2.16 16.43
N PRO A 171 26.67 3.44 16.28
CA PRO A 171 26.58 4.10 14.98
C PRO A 171 27.92 4.18 14.22
N GLN A 172 29.05 4.18 14.96
CA GLN A 172 30.42 4.19 14.44
C GLN A 172 30.85 2.91 13.72
N LEU A 173 30.13 1.80 13.89
CA LEU A 173 30.49 0.52 13.27
C LEU A 173 30.05 0.47 11.80
N SER A 174 30.90 -0.11 10.96
CA SER A 174 30.56 -0.44 9.56
C SER A 174 29.72 -1.71 9.48
N SER A 175 29.10 -1.99 8.33
CA SER A 175 28.32 -3.22 8.10
C SER A 175 29.08 -4.49 8.49
N HIS A 176 30.37 -4.59 8.17
CA HIS A 176 31.22 -5.73 8.54
C HIS A 176 31.43 -5.86 10.05
N LYS A 177 31.56 -4.74 10.77
CA LYS A 177 31.73 -4.75 12.22
C LYS A 177 30.40 -5.02 12.93
N LEU A 178 29.29 -4.52 12.40
CA LEU A 178 27.94 -4.78 12.91
C LEU A 178 27.62 -6.27 12.90
N VAL A 179 28.00 -7.01 11.86
CA VAL A 179 27.81 -8.48 11.81
C VAL A 179 28.45 -9.19 13.01
N LYS A 180 29.60 -8.70 13.50
CA LYS A 180 30.33 -9.35 14.59
C LYS A 180 29.63 -9.22 15.94
N ILE A 181 28.80 -8.21 16.12
CA ILE A 181 28.04 -7.98 17.36
C ILE A 181 26.62 -8.57 17.31
N LEU A 182 26.15 -8.98 16.13
CA LEU A 182 24.86 -9.68 15.99
C LEU A 182 24.94 -11.08 16.61
N PRO A 183 23.81 -11.63 17.08
CA PRO A 183 23.76 -13.00 17.61
C PRO A 183 24.19 -14.04 16.58
N TYR A 184 24.71 -15.16 17.06
CA TYR A 184 25.13 -16.31 16.28
C TYR A 184 24.15 -17.46 16.47
N VAL A 185 23.92 -18.24 15.40
CA VAL A 185 23.20 -19.51 15.44
C VAL A 185 24.16 -20.58 14.93
N GLY A 186 24.63 -21.42 15.85
CA GLY A 186 25.79 -22.28 15.61
C GLY A 186 27.05 -21.43 15.37
N ASN A 187 27.82 -21.75 14.32
CA ASN A 187 29.07 -21.07 13.99
C ASN A 187 28.91 -19.93 12.96
N ARG A 188 27.70 -19.42 12.77
CA ARG A 188 27.42 -18.37 11.76
C ARG A 188 26.59 -17.24 12.38
N PRO A 189 26.84 -15.98 11.99
CA PRO A 189 26.00 -14.86 12.41
C PRO A 189 24.61 -15.03 11.81
N VAL A 190 23.59 -14.61 12.57
CA VAL A 190 22.18 -14.69 12.16
C VAL A 190 21.92 -13.96 10.83
N VAL A 191 22.64 -12.87 10.57
CA VAL A 191 22.60 -12.16 9.28
C VAL A 191 24.03 -11.92 8.78
N GLY A 192 24.32 -12.35 7.55
CA GLY A 192 25.59 -12.08 6.89
C GLY A 192 25.76 -10.61 6.50
N HIS A 193 26.98 -10.21 6.16
CA HIS A 193 27.31 -8.80 5.90
C HIS A 193 26.51 -8.15 4.76
N HIS A 194 26.21 -8.87 3.68
CA HIS A 194 25.34 -8.39 2.61
C HIS A 194 23.90 -8.15 3.09
N GLY A 195 23.40 -8.98 4.00
CA GLY A 195 22.09 -8.80 4.63
C GLY A 195 22.04 -7.52 5.45
N VAL A 196 23.06 -7.29 6.29
CA VAL A 196 23.22 -6.04 7.06
C VAL A 196 23.32 -4.84 6.13
N GLN A 197 24.17 -4.88 5.10
CA GLN A 197 24.31 -3.78 4.15
C GLN A 197 23.00 -3.47 3.40
N ASN A 198 22.24 -4.50 3.02
CA ASN A 198 20.95 -4.32 2.37
C ASN A 198 19.91 -3.68 3.30
N VAL A 199 19.89 -4.07 4.58
CA VAL A 199 19.06 -3.40 5.60
C VAL A 199 19.47 -1.94 5.70
N LEU A 200 20.76 -1.65 5.94
CA LEU A 200 21.25 -0.27 6.05
C LEU A 200 20.90 0.57 4.82
N ARG A 201 21.02 0.01 3.61
CA ARG A 201 20.66 0.70 2.36
C ARG A 201 19.15 1.01 2.28
N ARG A 202 18.27 0.10 2.71
CA ARG A 202 16.80 0.33 2.73
C ARG A 202 16.41 1.47 3.65
N PHE A 203 17.08 1.60 4.80
CA PHE A 203 16.83 2.66 5.79
C PHE A 203 17.68 3.92 5.57
N ASN A 204 18.47 3.99 4.49
CA ASN A 204 19.40 5.09 4.23
C ASN A 204 20.43 5.33 5.36
N LEU A 205 20.91 4.24 5.97
CA LEU A 205 21.88 4.17 7.08
C LEU A 205 23.25 3.64 6.63
N ASN A 206 23.57 3.78 5.35
CA ASN A 206 24.82 3.30 4.75
C ASN A 206 26.05 4.11 5.21
N THR A 207 25.90 5.41 5.46
CA THR A 207 27.00 6.27 5.97
C THR A 207 27.00 6.38 7.49
N TYR A 208 28.16 6.75 8.04
CA TYR A 208 28.32 6.95 9.48
C TYR A 208 27.42 8.08 10.00
N GLU A 209 27.37 9.21 9.28
CA GLU A 209 26.61 10.39 9.66
C GLU A 209 25.12 10.07 9.75
N ARG A 210 24.59 9.26 8.81
CA ARG A 210 23.19 8.82 8.81
C ARG A 210 22.89 7.90 9.99
N ARG A 211 23.79 6.96 10.33
CA ARG A 211 23.65 6.11 11.52
C ARG A 211 23.68 6.93 12.81
N LEU A 212 24.57 7.92 12.90
CA LEU A 212 24.66 8.80 14.05
C LEU A 212 23.40 9.66 14.21
N GLN A 213 22.89 10.24 13.12
CA GLN A 213 21.64 11.00 13.12
C GLN A 213 20.46 10.13 13.55
N TYR A 214 20.37 8.89 13.04
CA TYR A 214 19.35 7.93 13.44
C TYR A 214 19.40 7.64 14.94
N ALA A 215 20.58 7.32 15.48
CA ALA A 215 20.78 7.09 16.90
C ALA A 215 20.44 8.33 17.77
N GLN A 216 20.77 9.54 17.30
CA GLN A 216 20.45 10.78 18.01
C GLN A 216 18.95 11.09 18.01
N GLN A 217 18.25 10.82 16.90
CA GLN A 217 16.80 11.02 16.80
C GLN A 217 16.05 10.11 17.77
N LEU A 218 16.48 8.85 17.91
CA LEU A 218 15.92 7.92 18.89
C LEU A 218 16.16 8.41 20.33
N LYS A 219 17.38 8.84 20.66
CA LYS A 219 17.70 9.40 21.99
C LYS A 219 16.91 10.66 22.35
N ARG A 220 16.62 11.53 21.37
CA ARG A 220 15.82 12.75 21.59
C ARG A 220 14.38 12.49 22.03
N THR A 221 13.88 11.26 21.88
CA THR A 221 12.52 10.90 22.36
C THR A 221 12.47 10.50 23.83
N GLN A 222 13.60 10.45 24.55
CA GLN A 222 13.56 10.41 26.00
C GLN A 222 13.00 11.75 26.47
N PHE A 223 11.71 11.78 26.78
CA PHE A 223 11.09 12.90 27.48
C PHE A 223 11.98 13.20 28.67
N VAL A 224 12.69 14.33 28.62
CA VAL A 224 13.31 14.90 29.79
C VAL A 224 12.14 15.30 30.67
N PHE A 225 11.70 14.39 31.53
CA PHE A 225 10.91 14.76 32.68
C PHE A 225 11.74 15.81 33.38
N THR A 226 11.33 17.08 33.29
CA THR A 226 11.99 18.11 34.05
C THR A 226 12.00 17.66 35.51
N PRO A 227 13.07 17.94 36.27
CA PRO A 227 13.17 17.50 37.67
C PRO A 227 11.93 17.93 38.49
N PHE A 228 11.29 19.03 38.09
CA PHE A 228 9.99 19.46 38.61
C PHE A 228 8.86 18.45 38.33
N LEU A 229 8.67 18.00 37.09
CA LEU A 229 7.60 17.07 36.74
C LEU A 229 7.78 15.71 37.42
N ALA A 230 9.03 15.23 37.53
CA ALA A 230 9.34 14.01 38.27
C ALA A 230 8.99 14.13 39.76
N LYS A 231 9.35 15.27 40.40
CA LYS A 231 8.96 15.57 41.78
C LYS A 231 7.44 15.66 41.93
N LEU A 232 6.75 16.35 41.02
CA LEU A 232 5.29 16.45 41.03
C LEU A 232 4.63 15.07 40.92
N ILE A 233 5.09 14.21 40.01
CA ILE A 233 4.58 12.84 39.86
C ILE A 233 4.84 12.03 41.13
N SER A 234 6.04 12.10 41.70
CA SER A 234 6.35 11.40 42.96
C SER A 234 5.48 11.88 44.12
N PHE A 235 5.19 13.18 44.19
CA PHE A 235 4.27 13.75 45.17
C PHE A 235 2.84 13.25 44.95
N ILE A 236 2.36 13.22 43.70
CA ILE A 236 1.03 12.68 43.36
C ILE A 236 0.95 11.20 43.76
N ILE A 237 1.95 10.39 43.45
CA ILE A 237 2.00 8.97 43.83
C ILE A 237 1.98 8.83 45.35
N TYR A 238 2.80 9.61 46.07
CA TYR A 238 2.80 9.65 47.53
C TYR A 238 1.41 10.01 48.07
N MET A 239 0.75 11.03 47.52
CA MET A 239 -0.60 11.43 47.90
C MET A 239 -1.64 10.33 47.70
N PHE A 240 -1.51 9.50 46.65
CA PHE A 240 -2.39 8.35 46.42
C PHE A 240 -2.11 7.17 47.37
N SER A 241 -0.89 7.09 47.93
CA SER A 241 -0.51 6.05 48.89
C SER A 241 -1.04 6.29 50.32
N LEU A 242 -1.49 7.52 50.63
CA LEU A 242 -2.00 7.88 51.95
C LEU A 242 -3.39 7.25 52.22
N PRO A 243 -3.74 6.98 53.50
CA PRO A 243 -5.08 6.51 53.87
C PRO A 243 -6.19 7.45 53.39
N LEU A 244 -7.32 6.89 52.94
CA LEU A 244 -8.45 7.65 52.36
C LEU A 244 -8.91 8.83 53.22
N LYS A 245 -8.98 8.65 54.55
CA LYS A 245 -9.37 9.72 55.49
C LYS A 245 -8.38 10.89 55.49
N VAL A 246 -7.08 10.61 55.47
CA VAL A 246 -6.01 11.63 55.45
C VAL A 246 -5.99 12.32 54.09
N ARG A 247 -6.05 11.55 53.00
CA ARG A 247 -6.09 12.07 51.63
C ARG A 247 -7.27 13.02 51.43
N ASN A 248 -8.47 12.64 51.85
CA ASN A 248 -9.65 13.50 51.69
C ASN A 248 -9.55 14.79 52.51
N ARG A 249 -8.96 14.75 53.71
CA ARG A 249 -8.70 15.96 54.51
C ARG A 249 -7.66 16.88 53.85
N LEU A 250 -6.55 16.32 53.34
CA LEU A 250 -5.54 17.09 52.63
C LEU A 250 -6.10 17.68 51.32
N LEU A 251 -6.92 16.93 50.60
CA LEU A 251 -7.60 17.44 49.40
C LEU A 251 -8.60 18.54 49.75
N ALA A 252 -9.42 18.36 50.79
CA ALA A 252 -10.35 19.39 51.23
C ALA A 252 -9.61 20.67 51.66
N PHE A 253 -8.51 20.54 52.41
CA PHE A 253 -7.66 21.66 52.79
C PHE A 253 -7.02 22.33 51.57
N GLY A 254 -6.45 21.54 50.66
CA GLY A 254 -5.84 22.03 49.43
C GLY A 254 -6.85 22.76 48.54
N ILE A 255 -8.05 22.21 48.37
CA ILE A 255 -9.14 22.84 47.61
C ILE A 255 -9.59 24.14 48.31
N ALA A 256 -9.78 24.11 49.63
CA ALA A 256 -10.17 25.28 50.41
C ALA A 256 -9.16 26.43 50.32
N PHE A 257 -7.87 26.14 50.09
CA PHE A 257 -6.84 27.16 49.91
C PHE A 257 -6.65 27.58 48.44
N LEU A 258 -6.56 26.60 47.52
CA LEU A 258 -6.24 26.85 46.12
C LEU A 258 -7.39 27.50 45.35
N VAL A 259 -8.65 27.18 45.68
CA VAL A 259 -9.80 27.76 44.98
C VAL A 259 -9.92 29.26 45.26
N PRO A 260 -9.90 29.74 46.53
CA PRO A 260 -9.89 31.17 46.80
C PRO A 260 -8.66 31.87 46.23
N LEU A 261 -7.47 31.28 46.36
CA LEU A 261 -6.24 31.87 45.81
C LEU A 261 -6.33 32.06 44.29
N GLY A 262 -6.75 31.02 43.57
CA GLY A 262 -6.95 31.09 42.13
C GLY A 262 -8.02 32.11 41.74
N PHE A 263 -9.13 32.15 42.47
CA PHE A 263 -10.19 33.13 42.27
C PHE A 263 -9.71 34.57 42.51
N SER A 264 -8.94 34.81 43.57
CA SER A 264 -8.34 36.11 43.85
C SER A 264 -7.38 36.56 42.74
N ILE A 265 -6.53 35.67 42.23
CA ILE A 265 -5.62 35.98 41.11
C ILE A 265 -6.42 36.35 39.86
N VAL A 266 -7.50 35.60 39.56
CA VAL A 266 -8.38 35.88 38.42
C VAL A 266 -9.09 37.22 38.58
N LEU A 267 -9.64 37.50 39.76
CA LEU A 267 -10.31 38.78 40.03
C LEU A 267 -9.34 39.97 39.93
N LEU A 268 -8.14 39.85 40.50
CA LEU A 268 -7.10 40.87 40.38
C LEU A 268 -6.70 41.08 38.91
N GLY A 269 -6.55 39.99 38.15
CA GLY A 269 -6.27 40.06 36.72
C GLY A 269 -7.38 40.75 35.93
N ILE A 270 -8.66 40.42 36.18
CA ILE A 270 -9.82 41.07 35.56
C ILE A 270 -9.84 42.56 35.91
N PHE A 271 -9.56 42.92 37.16
CA PHE A 271 -9.55 44.30 37.62
C PHE A 271 -8.45 45.14 36.93
N GLU A 272 -7.22 44.63 36.90
CA GLU A 272 -6.11 45.30 36.20
C GLU A 272 -6.35 45.39 34.69
N TYR A 273 -6.95 44.35 34.11
CA TYR A 273 -7.32 44.34 32.70
C TYR A 273 -8.46 45.35 32.39
N ALA A 274 -9.46 45.48 33.25
CA ALA A 274 -10.52 46.47 33.09
C ALA A 274 -9.97 47.91 33.16
N LYS A 275 -9.04 48.18 34.09
CA LYS A 275 -8.32 49.48 34.13
C LYS A 275 -7.58 49.76 32.83
N PHE A 276 -6.95 48.73 32.25
CA PHE A 276 -6.24 48.86 30.98
C PHE A 276 -7.17 49.21 29.81
N ILE A 277 -8.39 48.62 29.77
CA ILE A 277 -9.41 48.96 28.77
C ILE A 277 -9.91 50.41 28.94
N ILE A 278 -10.17 50.85 30.16
CA ILE A 278 -10.66 52.22 30.44
C ILE A 278 -9.62 53.28 30.05
N ARG A 279 -8.33 52.95 30.14
CA ARG A 279 -7.21 53.86 29.81
C ARG A 279 -6.81 53.83 28.33
N ALA A 280 -7.53 53.09 27.47
CA ALA A 280 -7.18 52.98 26.06
C ALA A 280 -7.36 54.34 25.34
N PRO A 281 -6.38 54.78 24.52
CA PRO A 281 -6.37 56.14 23.96
C PRO A 281 -7.34 56.33 22.77
N ALA A 282 -7.85 55.25 22.17
CA ALA A 282 -8.70 55.32 20.98
C ALA A 282 -9.75 54.21 20.97
N LEU A 283 -10.96 54.53 20.47
CA LEU A 283 -12.10 53.59 20.38
C LEU A 283 -11.78 52.27 19.63
N PRO A 284 -11.04 52.27 18.50
CA PRO A 284 -10.72 51.03 17.81
C PRO A 284 -9.90 50.05 18.67
N ILE A 285 -9.02 50.57 19.52
CA ILE A 285 -8.16 49.76 20.41
C ILE A 285 -9.02 49.12 21.50
N THR A 286 -9.95 49.88 22.09
CA THR A 286 -10.92 49.38 23.08
C THR A 286 -11.77 48.23 22.51
N LEU A 287 -12.30 48.41 21.29
CA LEU A 287 -13.04 47.36 20.60
C LEU A 287 -12.18 46.11 20.37
N GLY A 288 -10.91 46.28 19.98
CA GLY A 288 -9.94 45.19 19.85
C GLY A 288 -9.78 44.39 21.14
N TYR A 289 -9.65 45.05 22.29
CA TYR A 289 -9.56 44.37 23.60
C TYR A 289 -10.84 43.62 23.96
N ILE A 290 -12.02 44.19 23.66
CA ILE A 290 -13.30 43.51 23.89
C ILE A 290 -13.37 42.21 23.07
N PHE A 291 -13.05 42.28 21.77
CA PHE A 291 -13.03 41.08 20.93
C PHE A 291 -11.99 40.05 21.39
N ALA A 292 -10.79 40.49 21.81
CA ALA A 292 -9.78 39.59 22.37
C ALA A 292 -10.27 38.90 23.65
N THR A 293 -11.03 39.61 24.48
CA THR A 293 -11.64 39.07 25.71
C THR A 293 -12.66 37.99 25.38
N PHE A 294 -13.55 38.25 24.42
CA PHE A 294 -14.52 37.26 23.95
C PHE A 294 -13.80 36.03 23.37
N ALA A 295 -12.80 36.24 22.51
CA ALA A 295 -12.03 35.15 21.93
C ALA A 295 -11.34 34.29 22.99
N LEU A 296 -10.72 34.92 24.00
CA LEU A 296 -10.09 34.23 25.12
C LEU A 296 -11.11 33.48 25.98
N LEU A 297 -12.28 34.07 26.25
CA LEU A 297 -13.35 33.44 27.02
C LEU A 297 -13.89 32.21 26.29
N PHE A 298 -14.29 32.35 25.02
CA PHE A 298 -14.80 31.23 24.23
C PHE A 298 -13.74 30.15 24.00
N GLY A 299 -12.50 30.55 23.69
CA GLY A 299 -11.37 29.64 23.56
C GLY A 299 -11.06 28.90 24.87
N GLY A 300 -11.12 29.59 26.01
CA GLY A 300 -10.95 29.00 27.33
C GLY A 300 -12.05 28.00 27.69
N LEU A 301 -13.30 28.31 27.40
CA LEU A 301 -14.43 27.38 27.59
C LEU A 301 -14.28 26.13 26.73
N PHE A 302 -13.94 26.29 25.45
CA PHE A 302 -13.70 25.15 24.56
C PHE A 302 -12.48 24.30 24.99
N PHE A 303 -11.42 24.96 25.46
CA PHE A 303 -10.25 24.29 26.02
C PHE A 303 -10.61 23.48 27.27
N LEU A 304 -11.34 24.07 28.23
CA LEU A 304 -11.78 23.36 29.44
C LEU A 304 -12.71 22.19 29.11
N TYR A 305 -13.63 22.37 28.16
CA TYR A 305 -14.49 21.30 27.67
C TYR A 305 -13.68 20.15 27.05
N SER A 306 -12.67 20.48 26.24
CA SER A 306 -11.82 19.49 25.57
C SER A 306 -10.76 18.86 26.49
N ALA A 307 -10.36 19.54 27.57
CA ALA A 307 -9.35 19.07 28.52
C ALA A 307 -9.71 17.70 29.12
N LYS A 308 -10.99 17.43 29.38
CA LYS A 308 -11.47 16.10 29.82
C LYS A 308 -11.04 14.99 28.85
N TYR A 309 -11.18 15.23 27.55
CA TYR A 309 -10.81 14.25 26.52
C TYR A 309 -9.31 14.08 26.41
N TYR A 310 -8.55 15.19 26.46
CA TYR A 310 -7.08 15.14 26.43
C TYR A 310 -6.51 14.40 27.64
N ILE A 311 -7.04 14.64 28.84
CA ILE A 311 -6.65 13.92 30.06
C ILE A 311 -6.96 12.43 29.92
N THR A 312 -8.13 12.07 29.37
CA THR A 312 -8.51 10.68 29.15
C THR A 312 -7.56 9.98 28.18
N ILE A 313 -7.26 10.61 27.04
CA ILE A 313 -6.31 10.09 26.05
C ILE A 313 -4.91 9.97 26.66
N LEU A 314 -4.46 10.98 27.43
CA LEU A 314 -3.18 10.96 28.12
C LEU A 314 -3.08 9.78 29.09
N ILE A 315 -4.12 9.54 29.90
CA ILE A 315 -4.21 8.41 30.82
C ILE A 315 -4.14 7.09 30.04
N VAL A 316 -4.93 6.94 28.97
CA VAL A 316 -4.93 5.74 28.13
C VAL A 316 -3.55 5.50 27.49
N LEU A 317 -2.89 6.53 27.00
CA LEU A 317 -1.55 6.43 26.41
C LEU A 317 -0.49 6.10 27.47
N LEU A 318 -0.58 6.67 28.67
CA LEU A 318 0.31 6.36 29.78
C LEU A 318 0.18 4.89 30.21
N PHE A 319 -1.05 4.35 30.28
CA PHE A 319 -1.27 2.95 30.60
C PHE A 319 -0.89 2.01 29.45
N SER A 320 -1.19 2.38 28.20
CA SER A 320 -0.85 1.61 27.00
C SER A 320 0.67 1.47 26.81
N ARG A 321 1.46 2.50 27.13
CA ARG A 321 2.93 2.41 27.03
C ARG A 321 3.55 1.47 28.07
N LYS A 322 2.95 1.35 29.27
CA LYS A 322 3.51 0.53 30.35
C LYS A 322 3.43 -0.97 30.04
N SER A 323 2.45 -1.43 29.24
CA SER A 323 2.35 -2.83 28.83
C SER A 323 3.40 -3.25 27.79
N PHE A 324 3.82 -2.35 26.88
CA PHE A 324 4.81 -2.67 25.85
C PHE A 324 6.25 -2.80 26.38
N SER A 325 6.60 -2.09 27.45
CA SER A 325 7.96 -2.15 28.02
C SER A 325 8.29 -3.48 28.72
N THR A 326 7.27 -4.25 29.10
CA THR A 326 7.42 -5.48 29.90
C THR A 326 7.58 -6.76 29.06
N ASP A 327 7.29 -6.75 27.76
CA ASP A 327 7.29 -7.97 26.92
C ASP A 327 8.55 -8.17 26.05
N GLY A 328 9.54 -7.28 26.17
CA GLY A 328 10.80 -7.35 25.41
C GLY A 328 11.99 -7.98 26.15
N SER A 329 11.89 -8.20 27.46
CA SER A 329 12.98 -8.80 28.23
C SER A 329 12.44 -9.82 29.22
N LYS A 330 12.94 -11.06 29.14
CA LYS A 330 12.89 -11.99 30.26
C LYS A 330 13.73 -11.40 31.39
N GLN A 331 13.19 -10.45 32.15
CA GLN A 331 13.70 -10.19 33.49
C GLN A 331 13.12 -11.23 34.43
N LYS A 332 14.03 -12.00 35.03
CA LYS A 332 13.76 -12.82 36.20
C LYS A 332 13.04 -11.95 37.22
N THR A 333 11.82 -12.36 37.54
CA THR A 333 11.00 -11.82 38.61
C THR A 333 11.71 -12.05 39.94
N ASP A 334 12.33 -11.02 40.49
CA ASP A 334 12.42 -10.86 41.94
C ASP A 334 11.06 -10.40 42.44
N TYR A 335 10.45 -11.26 43.26
CA TYR A 335 9.22 -11.03 43.98
C TYR A 335 9.40 -9.85 44.95
N ASN A 336 8.74 -8.70 44.68
CA ASN A 336 8.10 -7.85 45.71
C ASN A 336 7.51 -6.52 45.22
N ALA A 337 7.36 -6.28 43.91
CA ALA A 337 6.57 -5.15 43.45
C ALA A 337 5.08 -5.53 43.38
N LYS A 338 4.31 -5.12 44.40
CA LYS A 338 2.84 -5.06 44.35
C LYS A 338 2.41 -4.33 43.07
N ASN A 339 2.00 -5.10 42.07
CA ASN A 339 1.53 -4.60 40.79
C ASN A 339 0.19 -3.88 40.97
N LEU A 340 0.22 -2.55 40.90
CA LEU A 340 -0.95 -1.70 40.61
C LEU A 340 -1.32 -1.81 39.11
N GLY A 341 -1.71 -3.00 38.68
CA GLY A 341 -2.35 -3.24 37.40
C GLY A 341 -3.68 -3.93 37.65
N LEU A 342 -4.73 -3.51 36.96
CA LEU A 342 -5.99 -4.26 36.90
C LEU A 342 -5.79 -5.45 35.96
N THR A 343 -5.00 -6.44 36.37
CA THR A 343 -5.06 -7.76 35.73
C THR A 343 -6.37 -8.40 36.20
N PRO A 344 -7.30 -8.78 35.30
CA PRO A 344 -8.47 -9.52 35.71
C PRO A 344 -8.00 -10.81 36.38
N ASP A 345 -8.39 -10.99 37.64
CA ASP A 345 -8.11 -12.22 38.37
C ASP A 345 -8.95 -13.35 37.74
N VAL A 346 -8.33 -14.08 36.83
CA VAL A 346 -8.92 -15.24 36.16
C VAL A 346 -8.77 -16.52 36.95
N SER A 347 -8.16 -16.48 38.16
CA SER A 347 -7.95 -17.68 38.98
C SER A 347 -9.25 -18.33 39.46
N GLY A 348 -10.37 -17.60 39.44
CA GLY A 348 -11.71 -18.11 39.75
C GLY A 348 -12.54 -18.60 38.57
N ILE A 349 -12.07 -18.47 37.32
CA ILE A 349 -12.85 -18.86 36.14
C ILE A 349 -12.55 -20.32 35.78
N LYS A 350 -13.42 -21.23 36.23
CA LYS A 350 -13.50 -22.58 35.65
C LYS A 350 -14.24 -22.50 34.31
N LEU A 351 -13.52 -22.73 33.23
CA LEU A 351 -14.12 -22.92 31.91
C LEU A 351 -14.61 -24.36 31.81
N ASP A 352 -15.91 -24.59 31.97
CA ASP A 352 -16.52 -25.92 31.83
C ASP A 352 -16.50 -26.45 30.38
N ARG A 353 -16.18 -25.59 29.41
CA ARG A 353 -16.06 -25.96 27.99
C ARG A 353 -14.86 -25.26 27.38
N HIS A 354 -13.94 -26.03 26.81
CA HIS A 354 -12.88 -25.51 25.95
C HIS A 354 -13.46 -25.24 24.56
N PRO A 355 -13.58 -23.98 24.10
CA PRO A 355 -13.90 -23.73 22.71
C PRO A 355 -12.67 -24.14 21.88
N PHE A 356 -12.75 -25.30 21.23
CA PHE A 356 -11.84 -25.66 20.16
C PHE A 356 -12.07 -24.69 19.00
N VAL A 357 -11.22 -23.67 18.89
CA VAL A 357 -11.07 -22.93 17.64
C VAL A 357 -9.98 -23.65 16.85
N SER A 358 -10.37 -24.59 15.99
CA SER A 358 -9.48 -25.10 14.95
C SER A 358 -9.27 -23.99 13.94
N ILE A 359 -8.07 -23.42 13.89
CA ILE A 359 -7.67 -22.55 12.79
C ILE A 359 -7.33 -23.49 11.63
N LEU A 360 -8.19 -23.50 10.61
CA LEU A 360 -7.98 -24.17 9.32
C LEU A 360 -7.46 -23.15 8.30
#